data_AF-A0A3E0I751-F1
#
_entry.id   AF-A0A3E0I751-F1
#
_cell.length_a   1.000
_cell.length_b   1.000
_cell.length_c   1.000
_cell.angle_alpha   90.00
_cell.angle_beta   90.00
_cell.angle_gamma   90.00
#
_symmetry.space_group_name_H-M   'P 1'
#
loop_
_entity.id
_entity.type
_entity.pdbx_description
1 polymer ?
#
loop_
_entity_poly.entity_id
_entity_poly.type
_entity_poly.pdbx_seq_one_letter_code
_entity_poly.pdbx_strand_id
1 'polypeptide(L)'
;MPDTAVLPVGERTPLPPPGSYRLAGCALECTPFPLLHRRIRPTGGELVVADETTLTLTDLITATVTVEDRRRLRVTGWLDLRGRRHTLRLTGRVVHVDDDGVVFAATGTAVAAGRRRIRVDAASEFVR
;
A
#
# COMPACT_ATOMS: atom_id res chain seq x y z
N MET A 1 -27.77 10.85 -10.65
CA MET A 1 -27.36 9.94 -9.56
C MET A 1 -26.05 9.30 -10.00
N PRO A 2 -24.95 9.33 -9.24
CA PRO A 2 -23.76 8.61 -9.65
C PRO A 2 -23.99 7.13 -9.36
N ASP A 3 -24.02 6.32 -10.41
CA ASP A 3 -24.02 4.87 -10.32
C ASP A 3 -22.79 4.45 -9.52
N THR A 4 -23.05 4.07 -8.26
CA THR A 4 -22.02 3.45 -7.44
C THR A 4 -21.84 2.06 -8.02
N ALA A 5 -20.83 1.88 -8.87
CA ALA A 5 -20.45 0.57 -9.38
C ALA A 5 -20.04 -0.31 -8.20
N VAL A 6 -21.00 -1.07 -7.67
CA VAL A 6 -20.75 -2.12 -6.69
C VAL A 6 -20.09 -3.24 -7.46
N LEU A 7 -18.75 -3.27 -7.44
CA LEU A 7 -17.98 -4.32 -8.08
C LEU A 7 -18.42 -5.68 -7.51
N PRO A 8 -18.82 -6.65 -8.36
CA PRO A 8 -19.22 -7.96 -7.91
C PRO A 8 -18.07 -8.64 -7.16
N VAL A 9 -18.37 -9.15 -5.97
CA VAL A 9 -17.42 -9.87 -5.13
C VAL A 9 -17.18 -11.26 -5.74
N GLY A 10 -16.33 -11.32 -6.76
CA GLY A 10 -15.79 -12.58 -7.28
C GLY A 10 -14.95 -13.29 -6.20
N GLU A 11 -15.12 -14.60 -6.09
CA GLU A 11 -14.72 -15.41 -4.93
C GLU A 11 -13.20 -15.59 -4.73
N ARG A 12 -12.33 -15.14 -5.62
CA ARG A 12 -10.88 -15.06 -5.43
C ARG A 12 -10.37 -13.88 -6.24
N THR A 13 -9.70 -12.92 -5.62
CA THR A 13 -9.02 -11.85 -6.37
C THR A 13 -7.53 -11.99 -6.12
N PRO A 14 -6.82 -12.76 -6.97
CA PRO A 14 -5.37 -12.89 -6.87
C PRO A 14 -4.69 -11.52 -7.10
N LEU A 15 -3.39 -11.42 -6.77
CA LEU A 15 -2.57 -10.34 -7.30
C LEU A 15 -2.63 -10.36 -8.84
N PRO A 16 -2.41 -9.21 -9.51
CA PRO A 16 -2.38 -9.18 -10.96
C PRO A 16 -1.24 -10.10 -11.48
N PRO A 17 -1.24 -10.48 -12.78
CA PRO A 17 -0.24 -11.40 -13.31
C PRO A 17 1.19 -10.93 -13.02
N PRO A 18 2.19 -11.84 -12.96
CA PRO A 18 3.57 -11.46 -12.71
C PRO A 18 4.05 -10.33 -13.64
N GLY A 19 4.84 -9.41 -13.10
CA GLY A 19 5.32 -8.24 -13.82
C GLY A 19 5.57 -7.03 -12.93
N SER A 20 6.08 -5.97 -13.55
CA SER A 20 6.27 -4.66 -12.93
C SER A 20 5.07 -3.76 -13.24
N TYR A 21 4.58 -3.09 -12.21
CA TYR A 21 3.49 -2.11 -12.30
C TYR A 21 3.97 -0.77 -11.77
N ARG A 22 3.76 0.31 -12.50
CA ARG A 22 4.07 1.69 -12.12
C ARG A 22 2.94 2.29 -11.30
N LEU A 23 3.32 3.14 -10.35
CA LEU A 23 2.35 3.86 -9.53
C LEU A 23 1.56 4.87 -10.37
N ALA A 24 0.26 4.68 -10.48
CA ALA A 24 -0.66 5.63 -11.10
C ALA A 24 -1.23 6.63 -10.08
N GLY A 25 -1.52 6.16 -8.87
CA GLY A 25 -2.11 6.99 -7.82
C GLY A 25 -1.79 6.48 -6.43
N CYS A 26 -1.43 7.38 -5.51
CA CYS A 26 -1.28 7.03 -4.10
C CYS A 26 -1.75 8.16 -3.19
N ALA A 27 -2.58 7.80 -2.22
CA ALA A 27 -2.86 8.61 -1.05
C ALA A 27 -2.30 7.89 0.18
N LEU A 28 -1.23 8.44 0.74
CA LEU A 28 -0.69 8.01 2.02
C LEU A 28 -1.01 9.06 3.08
N GLU A 29 -1.67 8.64 4.15
CA GLU A 29 -1.97 9.47 5.31
C GLU A 29 -1.19 8.95 6.51
N CYS A 30 -0.40 9.82 7.12
CA CYS A 30 0.36 9.54 8.32
C CYS A 30 -0.16 10.41 9.45
N THR A 31 -0.58 9.77 10.54
CA THR A 31 -1.09 10.45 11.74
C THR A 31 -0.20 10.09 12.93
N PRO A 32 0.86 10.87 13.21
CA PRO A 32 1.51 10.87 14.51
C PRO A 32 0.49 11.27 15.60
N PHE A 33 0.29 10.38 16.57
CA PHE A 33 -0.61 10.65 17.68
C PHE A 33 -0.11 11.88 18.48
N PRO A 34 -0.96 12.90 18.76
CA PRO A 34 -2.41 12.83 18.64
C PRO A 34 -3.08 13.55 17.45
N LEU A 35 -2.45 14.45 16.67
CA LEU A 35 -3.27 15.39 15.84
C LEU A 35 -2.68 15.91 14.52
N LEU A 36 -1.46 15.55 14.11
CA LEU A 36 -0.92 16.10 12.85
C LEU A 36 -1.17 15.14 11.68
N HIS A 37 -2.29 15.30 10.98
CA HIS A 37 -2.54 14.57 9.74
C HIS A 37 -1.64 15.10 8.63
N ARG A 38 -0.82 14.23 8.05
CA ARG A 38 -0.03 14.55 6.86
C ARG A 38 -0.41 13.63 5.73
N ARG A 39 -0.91 14.21 4.64
CA ARG A 39 -1.06 13.52 3.35
C ARG A 39 0.26 13.62 2.60
N ILE A 40 0.80 12.48 2.20
CA ILE A 40 2.03 12.36 1.42
C ILE A 40 1.62 11.79 0.06
N ARG A 41 2.06 12.46 -1.01
CA ARG A 41 1.99 11.94 -2.36
C ARG A 41 3.42 11.56 -2.75
N PRO A 42 3.73 10.26 -2.91
CA PRO A 42 5.04 9.85 -3.41
C PRO A 42 5.26 10.38 -4.82
N THR A 43 6.52 10.62 -5.18
CA THR A 43 6.93 11.12 -6.51
C THR A 43 6.87 10.03 -7.58
N GLY A 44 6.83 8.77 -7.16
CA GLY A 44 6.72 7.59 -8.02
C GLY A 44 6.66 6.33 -7.18
N GLY A 45 6.55 5.19 -7.84
CA GLY A 45 6.56 3.91 -7.19
C GLY A 45 6.42 2.75 -8.17
N GLU A 46 6.70 1.56 -7.67
CA GLU A 46 6.65 0.32 -8.41
C GLU A 46 6.13 -0.78 -7.50
N LEU A 47 5.27 -1.63 -8.06
CA LEU A 47 4.88 -2.90 -7.50
C LEU A 47 5.40 -3.99 -8.43
N VAL A 48 6.30 -4.84 -7.94
CA VAL A 48 6.83 -5.98 -8.70
C VAL A 48 6.19 -7.24 -8.16
N VAL A 49 5.41 -7.92 -9.00
CA VAL A 49 4.79 -9.21 -8.68
C VAL A 49 5.67 -10.32 -9.27
N ALA A 50 6.38 -11.01 -8.40
CA ALA A 50 7.22 -12.17 -8.70
C ALA A 50 7.06 -13.21 -7.56
N ASP A 51 8.01 -14.13 -7.40
CA ASP A 51 8.03 -15.10 -6.28
C ASP A 51 7.90 -14.39 -4.92
N GLU A 52 8.51 -13.22 -4.78
CA GLU A 52 8.25 -12.27 -3.70
C GLU A 52 7.67 -10.97 -4.31
N THR A 53 6.51 -10.54 -3.83
CA THR A 53 5.93 -9.28 -4.28
C THR A 53 6.54 -8.11 -3.49
N THR A 54 7.12 -7.15 -4.20
CA THR A 54 7.76 -5.98 -3.58
C THR A 54 7.05 -4.69 -3.95
N LEU A 55 6.89 -3.82 -2.96
CA LEU A 55 6.30 -2.49 -3.09
C LEU A 55 7.38 -1.45 -2.77
N THR A 56 7.65 -0.58 -3.75
CA THR A 56 8.51 0.59 -3.58
C THR A 56 7.72 1.84 -3.88
N LEU A 57 7.64 2.77 -2.93
CA LEU A 57 7.25 4.15 -3.18
C LEU A 57 8.51 5.00 -3.06
N THR A 58 8.89 5.69 -4.12
CA THR A 58 10.18 6.38 -4.23
C THR A 58 10.42 7.31 -3.04
N ASP A 59 11.59 7.19 -2.42
CA ASP A 59 12.04 7.93 -1.24
C ASP A 59 11.11 7.86 -0.01
N LEU A 60 10.21 6.87 0.04
CA LEU A 60 9.17 6.81 1.06
C LEU A 60 8.94 5.42 1.63
N ILE A 61 8.62 4.40 0.81
CA ILE A 61 8.33 3.04 1.27
C ILE A 61 9.19 2.04 0.51
N THR A 62 9.73 1.07 1.22
CA THR A 62 10.25 -0.17 0.65
C THR A 62 9.73 -1.33 1.48
N ALA A 63 8.89 -2.18 0.90
CA ALA A 63 8.19 -3.23 1.62
C ALA A 63 7.96 -4.49 0.79
N THR A 64 7.85 -5.62 1.48
CA THR A 64 7.32 -6.87 0.93
C THR A 64 5.80 -6.86 1.11
N VAL A 65 5.10 -7.31 0.08
CA VAL A 65 3.65 -7.55 0.09
C VAL A 65 3.42 -9.05 0.11
N THR A 66 2.71 -9.54 1.12
CA THR A 66 2.30 -10.94 1.24
C THR A 66 0.79 -11.02 1.15
N VAL A 67 0.28 -11.91 0.31
CA VAL A 67 -1.15 -12.23 0.28
C VAL A 67 -1.41 -13.27 1.37
N GLU A 68 -2.09 -12.87 2.45
CA GLU A 68 -2.39 -13.77 3.58
C GLU A 68 -3.65 -14.61 3.31
N ASP A 69 -4.62 -14.05 2.59
CA ASP A 69 -5.88 -14.69 2.21
C ASP A 69 -6.45 -13.98 0.98
N ARG A 70 -7.53 -14.49 0.39
CA ARG A 70 -8.15 -14.12 -0.90
C ARG A 70 -8.00 -12.68 -1.36
N ARG A 71 -8.18 -11.70 -0.46
CA ARG A 71 -7.97 -10.28 -0.75
C ARG A 71 -7.11 -9.60 0.29
N ARG A 72 -6.65 -10.30 1.32
CA ARG A 72 -5.97 -9.69 2.47
C ARG A 72 -4.47 -9.61 2.18
N LEU A 73 -3.96 -8.40 2.28
CA LEU A 73 -2.54 -8.11 2.13
C LEU A 73 -1.92 -7.83 3.48
N ARG A 74 -0.69 -8.28 3.64
CA ARG A 74 0.22 -7.80 4.67
C ARG A 74 1.37 -7.11 3.98
N VAL A 75 1.62 -5.87 4.38
CA VAL A 75 2.74 -5.07 3.85
C VAL A 75 3.70 -4.83 4.99
N THR A 76 4.92 -5.33 4.85
CA THR A 76 5.96 -5.20 5.88
C THR A 76 7.24 -4.67 5.28
N GLY A 77 7.86 -3.71 5.94
CA GLY A 77 9.10 -3.13 5.47
C GLY A 77 9.42 -1.84 6.19
N TRP A 78 9.71 -0.80 5.42
CA TRP A 78 10.22 0.45 5.92
C TRP A 78 9.47 1.64 5.35
N LEU A 79 9.29 2.64 6.20
CA LEU A 79 8.76 3.95 5.86
C LEU A 79 9.79 5.00 6.25
N ASP A 80 10.28 5.77 5.29
CA ASP A 80 11.25 6.85 5.50
C ASP A 80 10.53 8.19 5.63
N LEU A 81 10.54 8.76 6.83
CA LEU A 81 9.95 10.07 7.12
C LEU A 81 11.03 11.02 7.59
N ARG A 82 11.26 12.09 6.81
CA ARG A 82 12.22 13.17 7.14
C ARG A 82 13.63 12.62 7.44
N GLY A 83 14.12 11.72 6.60
CA GLY A 83 15.44 11.08 6.75
C GLY A 83 15.53 10.10 7.91
N ARG A 84 14.40 9.61 8.43
CA ARG A 84 14.35 8.58 9.47
C ARG A 84 13.54 7.39 9.03
N ARG A 85 14.09 6.21 9.28
CA ARG A 85 13.50 4.94 8.91
C ARG A 85 12.61 4.40 10.02
N HIS A 86 11.36 4.07 9.68
CA HIS A 86 10.37 3.47 10.55
C HIS A 86 10.06 2.05 10.08
N THR A 87 10.03 1.07 10.98
CA THR A 87 9.51 -0.26 10.66
C THR A 87 8.02 -0.14 10.38
N LEU A 88 7.62 -0.52 9.17
CA LEU A 88 6.27 -0.44 8.65
C LEU A 88 5.60 -1.81 8.76
N ARG A 89 4.37 -1.82 9.29
CA ARG A 89 3.49 -2.98 9.30
C ARG A 89 2.07 -2.53 8.97
N LEU A 90 1.60 -2.88 7.78
CA LEU A 90 0.24 -2.61 7.33
C LEU A 90 -0.49 -3.93 7.08
N THR A 91 -1.79 -3.90 7.31
CA THR A 91 -2.74 -4.89 6.84
C THR A 91 -3.69 -4.19 5.89
N GLY A 92 -3.89 -4.78 4.72
CA GLY A 92 -4.70 -4.20 3.69
C GLY A 92 -5.59 -5.19 2.99
N ARG A 93 -6.29 -4.69 1.99
CA ARG A 93 -7.07 -5.48 1.07
C ARG A 93 -6.90 -5.01 -0.36
N VAL A 94 -6.92 -5.96 -1.27
CA VAL A 94 -7.12 -5.71 -2.70
C VAL A 94 -8.56 -5.21 -2.90
N VAL A 95 -8.69 -4.03 -3.49
CA VAL A 95 -9.97 -3.40 -3.82
C VAL A 95 -10.39 -3.78 -5.23
N HIS A 96 -9.45 -3.75 -6.16
CA HIS A 96 -9.66 -4.05 -7.57
C HIS A 96 -8.37 -4.62 -8.19
N VAL A 97 -8.53 -5.58 -9.11
CA VAL A 97 -7.45 -6.17 -9.93
C VAL A 97 -8.03 -6.48 -11.29
N ASP A 98 -7.27 -6.16 -12.32
CA ASP A 98 -7.44 -6.64 -13.68
C ASP A 98 -6.07 -7.04 -14.27
N ASP A 99 -5.99 -7.27 -15.59
CA ASP A 99 -4.76 -7.70 -16.26
C ASP A 99 -3.68 -6.60 -16.31
N ASP A 100 -4.09 -5.34 -16.19
CA ASP A 100 -3.26 -4.16 -16.41
C ASP A 100 -3.00 -3.36 -15.13
N GLY A 101 -3.69 -3.67 -14.03
CA GLY A 101 -3.57 -2.90 -12.80
C GLY A 101 -4.12 -3.55 -11.54
N VAL A 102 -3.75 -2.93 -10.42
CA VAL A 102 -4.18 -3.31 -9.08
C VAL A 102 -4.37 -2.09 -8.20
N VAL A 103 -5.49 -2.10 -7.48
CA VAL A 103 -5.82 -1.12 -6.45
C VAL A 103 -5.91 -1.84 -5.12
N PHE A 104 -5.17 -1.35 -4.12
CA PHE A 104 -5.29 -1.84 -2.75
C PHE A 104 -5.34 -0.70 -1.74
N ALA A 105 -5.98 -0.99 -0.61
CA ALA A 105 -6.02 -0.10 0.56
C ALA A 105 -5.41 -0.82 1.76
N ALA A 106 -4.53 -0.18 2.50
CA ALA A 106 -3.85 -0.75 3.65
C ALA A 106 -3.82 0.23 4.83
N THR A 107 -3.94 -0.31 6.04
CA THR A 107 -3.85 0.47 7.28
C THR A 107 -2.93 -0.23 8.26
N GLY A 108 -2.25 0.54 9.11
CA GLY A 108 -1.43 -0.03 10.17
C GLY A 108 -0.55 1.01 10.83
N THR A 109 0.67 0.59 11.16
CA THR A 109 1.57 1.42 11.94
C THR A 109 2.99 1.44 11.40
N ALA A 110 3.64 2.58 11.60
CA ALA A 110 5.08 2.74 11.43
C ALA A 110 5.71 3.12 12.77
N VAL A 111 6.82 2.48 13.14
CA VAL A 111 7.47 2.68 14.45
C VAL A 111 8.98 2.83 14.25
N ALA A 112 9.56 3.88 14.84
CA ALA A 112 11.00 4.05 14.95
C ALA A 112 11.46 3.75 16.38
N ALA A 113 12.73 3.39 16.55
CA ALA A 113 13.32 3.11 17.86
C ALA A 113 13.11 4.28 18.84
N GLY A 114 12.60 3.99 20.04
CA GLY A 114 12.37 4.99 21.09
C GLY A 114 11.28 6.02 20.79
N ARG A 115 10.40 5.79 19.80
CA ARG A 115 9.35 6.73 19.40
C ARG A 115 7.94 6.13 19.49
N ARG A 116 6.96 7.02 19.52
CA ARG A 116 5.54 6.65 19.45
C ARG A 116 5.21 6.08 18.07
N ARG A 117 4.19 5.22 18.04
CA ARG A 117 3.65 4.65 16.80
C ARG A 117 2.98 5.75 15.97
N ILE A 118 3.18 5.68 14.66
CA ILE A 118 2.51 6.52 13.67
C ILE A 118 1.45 5.65 13.02
N ARG A 119 0.19 6.11 13.00
CA ARG A 119 -0.85 5.46 12.21
C ARG A 119 -0.63 5.79 10.73
N VAL A 120 -0.72 4.77 9.89
CA VAL A 120 -0.55 4.90 8.44
C VAL A 120 -1.78 4.32 7.76
N ASP A 121 -2.41 5.10 6.90
CA ASP A 121 -3.49 4.69 6.03
C ASP A 121 -3.04 4.94 4.58
N ALA A 122 -3.17 3.95 3.71
CA ALA A 122 -2.67 3.99 2.34
C ALA A 122 -3.75 3.49 1.39
N ALA A 123 -3.95 4.20 0.28
CA ALA A 123 -4.67 3.71 -0.88
C ALA A 123 -3.78 3.93 -2.10
N SER A 124 -3.52 2.86 -2.85
CA SER A 124 -2.59 2.87 -3.96
C SER A 124 -3.16 2.15 -5.17
N GLU A 125 -2.86 2.68 -6.34
CA GLU A 125 -3.19 2.18 -7.66
C GLU A 125 -1.90 2.03 -8.46
N PHE A 126 -1.70 0.85 -9.03
CA PHE A 126 -0.58 0.50 -9.88
C PHE A 126 -1.09 -0.02 -11.21
N VAL A 127 -0.44 0.39 -12.30
CA VAL A 127 -0.78 0.03 -13.69
C VAL A 127 0.49 -0.40 -14.43
N ARG A 128 0.37 -1.26 -15.44
CA ARG A 128 1.50 -1.68 -16.28
C ARG A 128 2.12 -0.53 -17.10
#